data_AF-A0AAJ7W6X0-F1
#
_entry.id   AF-A0AAJ7W6X0-F1
#
_cell.length_a   1.000
_cell.length_b   1.000
_cell.length_c   1.000
_cell.angle_alpha   90.00
_cell.angle_beta   90.00
_cell.angle_gamma   90.00
#
_symmetry.space_group_name_H-M   'P 1'
#
loop_
_entity.id
_entity.type
_entity.pdbx_description
1 polymer ?
#
loop_
_entity_poly.entity_id
_entity_poly.type
_entity_poly.pdbx_seq_one_letter_code
_entity_poly.pdbx_strand_id
1 'polypeptide(L)'
;MKSSVTQEDSDKKISSLKHLFQKDLKAADLKWSLFIAACHSYRFDSCLKPFPPMYIVNECKDIEALRKAIEIVPPLTIIYQELHEPNAYSNYGTTIDLLYWVLIRLRDPYIKSVNKDCFESVLQKVPSEMKATPPNLIFQIASAKQSTSEEKWKNAAQGHSTFYAYHGSRLENFHSIIHYGLQQNMCKTALFGKGIYLSSELGVSLPYSPVGYGWGGSVLGSELSCVALCELINHPDVKQGNSGDTSRNRVVDSAGGKVPNKYYLVINSELVRIRYLLVYSQDFRAPRSTDRRGLMAWFGRHKLLTFVLGYIVLLTSVGLTHNKHVEKYYRLFVQKAGFD
;
A
#
# COMPACT_ATOMS: atom_id res chain seq x y z
N MET A 1 3.28 -42.34 -12.21
CA MET A 1 3.35 -42.04 -10.76
C MET A 1 3.89 -40.63 -10.49
N LYS A 2 5.05 -40.20 -11.03
CA LYS A 2 5.47 -38.78 -10.93
C LYS A 2 4.52 -37.80 -11.65
N SER A 3 4.03 -38.17 -12.84
CA SER A 3 3.10 -37.34 -13.64
C SER A 3 1.72 -37.16 -13.00
N SER A 4 1.21 -38.18 -12.30
CA SER A 4 -0.08 -38.13 -11.62
C SER A 4 -0.03 -37.24 -10.37
N VAL A 5 1.09 -37.28 -9.63
CA VAL A 5 1.29 -36.44 -8.43
C VAL A 5 1.46 -34.96 -8.79
N THR A 6 2.14 -34.65 -9.90
CA THR A 6 2.26 -33.27 -10.39
C THR A 6 0.95 -32.70 -10.92
N GLN A 7 0.09 -33.56 -11.49
CA GLN A 7 -1.24 -33.15 -11.95
C GLN A 7 -2.16 -32.85 -10.77
N GLU A 8 -2.18 -33.73 -9.76
CA GLU A 8 -3.00 -33.55 -8.56
C GLU A 8 -2.62 -32.28 -7.77
N ASP A 9 -1.32 -31.97 -7.67
CA ASP A 9 -0.85 -30.73 -7.04
C ASP A 9 -1.28 -29.48 -7.83
N SER A 10 -1.20 -29.53 -9.17
CA SER A 10 -1.64 -28.45 -10.06
C SER A 10 -3.13 -28.17 -9.91
N ASP A 11 -3.97 -29.21 -9.94
CA ASP A 11 -5.43 -29.10 -9.84
C ASP A 11 -5.86 -28.53 -8.47
N LYS A 12 -5.14 -28.91 -7.40
CA LYS A 12 -5.34 -28.37 -6.05
C LYS A 12 -5.02 -26.88 -5.97
N LYS A 13 -3.92 -26.43 -6.59
CA LYS A 13 -3.56 -24.99 -6.62
C LYS A 13 -4.62 -24.18 -7.34
N ILE A 14 -5.05 -24.63 -8.52
CA ILE A 14 -6.10 -23.98 -9.32
C ILE A 14 -7.40 -23.90 -8.52
N SER A 15 -7.85 -25.02 -7.95
CA SER A 15 -9.10 -25.08 -7.18
C SER A 15 -9.07 -24.15 -5.97
N SER A 16 -7.94 -24.06 -5.27
CA SER A 16 -7.76 -23.18 -4.11
C SER A 16 -7.82 -21.70 -4.49
N LEU A 17 -7.17 -21.32 -5.60
CA LEU A 17 -7.20 -19.95 -6.12
C LEU A 17 -8.59 -19.56 -6.61
N LYS A 18 -9.28 -20.43 -7.36
CA LYS A 18 -10.68 -20.21 -7.79
C LYS A 18 -11.58 -19.91 -6.59
N HIS A 19 -11.52 -20.76 -5.57
CA HIS A 19 -12.34 -20.59 -4.37
C HIS A 19 -12.01 -19.27 -3.64
N LEU A 20 -10.73 -18.89 -3.55
CA LEU A 20 -10.34 -17.61 -2.94
C LEU A 20 -10.88 -16.41 -3.73
N PHE A 21 -10.71 -16.39 -5.04
CA PHE A 21 -11.14 -15.28 -5.90
C PHE A 21 -12.66 -15.13 -5.93
N GLN A 22 -13.40 -16.24 -5.94
CA GLN A 22 -14.85 -16.23 -5.84
C GLN A 22 -15.33 -15.68 -4.48
N LYS A 23 -14.60 -15.99 -3.41
CA LYS A 23 -14.99 -15.59 -2.04
C LYS A 23 -14.72 -14.11 -1.77
N ASP A 24 -13.53 -13.61 -2.08
CA ASP A 24 -13.13 -12.22 -1.77
C ASP A 24 -11.97 -11.76 -2.66
N LEU A 25 -12.29 -11.44 -3.92
CA LEU A 25 -11.31 -10.95 -4.89
C LEU A 25 -10.59 -9.69 -4.40
N LYS A 26 -11.29 -8.77 -3.72
CA LYS A 26 -10.70 -7.50 -3.25
C LYS A 26 -9.65 -7.73 -2.18
N ALA A 27 -9.88 -8.65 -1.23
CA ALA A 27 -8.88 -8.97 -0.22
C ALA A 27 -7.66 -9.69 -0.82
N ALA A 28 -7.89 -10.58 -1.80
CA ALA A 28 -6.81 -11.23 -2.54
C ALA A 28 -5.97 -10.19 -3.33
N ASP A 29 -6.64 -9.25 -4.00
CA ASP A 29 -6.01 -8.17 -4.75
C ASP A 29 -5.20 -7.23 -3.84
N LEU A 30 -5.74 -6.84 -2.68
CA LEU A 30 -4.98 -6.04 -1.72
C LEU A 30 -3.70 -6.78 -1.30
N LYS A 31 -3.83 -8.04 -0.90
CA LYS A 31 -2.68 -8.84 -0.45
C LYS A 31 -1.61 -8.93 -1.52
N TRP A 32 -2.02 -9.15 -2.76
CA TRP A 32 -1.14 -9.18 -3.92
C TRP A 32 -0.50 -7.80 -4.19
N SER A 33 -1.27 -6.72 -4.12
CA SER A 33 -0.78 -5.35 -4.30
C SER A 33 0.26 -4.94 -3.25
N LEU A 34 0.06 -5.34 -1.99
CA LEU A 34 1.02 -5.10 -0.91
C LEU A 34 2.32 -5.91 -1.10
N PHE A 35 2.20 -7.16 -1.58
CA PHE A 35 3.34 -7.99 -1.95
C PHE A 35 4.16 -7.35 -3.08
N ILE A 36 3.50 -6.85 -4.13
CA ILE A 36 4.17 -6.17 -5.26
C ILE A 36 4.84 -4.88 -4.81
N ALA A 37 4.17 -4.06 -3.99
CA ALA A 37 4.76 -2.84 -3.42
C ALA A 37 6.07 -3.16 -2.67
N ALA A 38 6.10 -4.26 -1.90
CA ALA A 38 7.29 -4.74 -1.21
C ALA A 38 8.39 -5.22 -2.18
N CYS A 39 8.03 -5.91 -3.27
CA CYS A 39 8.98 -6.39 -4.29
C CYS A 39 9.65 -5.25 -5.06
N HIS A 40 8.91 -4.19 -5.39
CA HIS A 40 9.43 -3.04 -6.13
C HIS A 40 10.18 -2.04 -5.26
N SER A 41 10.12 -2.17 -3.94
CA SER A 41 10.89 -1.32 -3.03
C SER A 41 12.40 -1.58 -3.19
N TYR A 42 13.19 -0.51 -3.16
CA TYR A 42 14.65 -0.61 -3.00
C TYR A 42 15.04 -1.20 -1.64
N ARG A 43 14.11 -1.23 -0.67
CA ARG A 43 14.28 -1.83 0.67
C ARG A 43 13.67 -3.24 0.74
N PHE A 44 13.55 -3.95 -0.38
CA PHE A 44 12.90 -5.26 -0.45
C PHE A 44 13.45 -6.25 0.58
N ASP A 45 14.73 -6.19 0.95
CA ASP A 45 15.28 -7.06 1.99
C ASP A 45 14.59 -6.95 3.35
N SER A 46 14.05 -5.77 3.68
CA SER A 46 13.29 -5.52 4.91
C SER A 46 11.76 -5.59 4.69
N CYS A 47 11.29 -5.12 3.53
CA CYS A 47 9.86 -5.00 3.20
C CYS A 47 9.24 -6.31 2.71
N LEU A 48 9.99 -7.10 1.94
CA LEU A 48 9.54 -8.34 1.33
C LEU A 48 9.84 -9.54 2.26
N LYS A 49 9.17 -9.55 3.40
CA LYS A 49 9.19 -10.68 4.33
C LYS A 49 7.74 -11.12 4.58
N PRO A 50 7.39 -12.40 4.40
CA PRO A 50 8.24 -13.50 3.93
C PRO A 50 8.59 -13.33 2.44
N PHE A 51 9.66 -14.00 2.00
CA PHE A 51 10.12 -14.02 0.61
C PHE A 51 9.78 -15.37 -0.05
N PRO A 52 9.35 -15.40 -1.32
CA PRO A 52 8.95 -16.63 -1.99
C PRO A 52 10.15 -17.59 -2.18
N PRO A 53 10.10 -18.82 -1.64
CA PRO A 53 11.25 -19.72 -1.61
C PRO A 53 11.66 -20.20 -3.00
N MET A 54 10.75 -20.21 -3.99
CA MET A 54 11.08 -20.56 -5.37
C MET A 54 11.99 -19.55 -6.08
N TYR A 55 12.24 -18.38 -5.47
CA TYR A 55 13.18 -17.38 -5.97
C TYR A 55 14.42 -17.25 -5.06
N ILE A 56 14.72 -18.29 -4.27
CA ILE A 56 15.96 -18.36 -3.48
C ILE A 56 16.88 -19.37 -4.16
N VAL A 57 18.03 -18.91 -4.62
CA VAL A 57 19.05 -19.72 -5.30
C VAL A 57 20.34 -19.60 -4.50
N ASN A 58 20.88 -20.71 -4.02
CA ASN A 58 22.11 -20.75 -3.20
C ASN A 58 22.05 -19.78 -2.00
N GLU A 59 20.92 -19.78 -1.27
CA GLU A 59 20.64 -18.88 -0.13
C GLU A 59 20.55 -17.38 -0.47
N CYS A 60 20.72 -17.02 -1.75
CA CYS A 60 20.56 -15.65 -2.26
C CYS A 60 19.14 -15.45 -2.80
N LYS A 61 18.54 -14.31 -2.48
CA LYS A 61 17.24 -13.89 -3.03
C LYS A 61 17.43 -13.37 -4.45
N ASP A 62 16.82 -14.02 -5.42
CA ASP A 62 16.78 -13.55 -6.82
C ASP A 62 15.56 -12.63 -7.00
N ILE A 63 15.73 -11.35 -6.64
CA ILE A 63 14.65 -10.36 -6.71
C ILE A 63 14.33 -9.99 -8.17
N GLU A 64 15.31 -10.05 -9.06
CA GLU A 64 15.16 -9.78 -10.49
C GLU A 64 14.27 -10.81 -11.16
N ALA A 65 14.49 -12.11 -10.91
CA ALA A 65 13.62 -13.16 -11.41
C ALA A 65 12.20 -13.05 -10.86
N LEU A 66 12.04 -12.69 -9.58
CA LEU A 66 10.73 -12.46 -8.98
C LEU A 66 10.00 -11.28 -9.64
N ARG A 67 10.68 -10.16 -9.88
CA ARG A 67 10.09 -8.99 -10.54
C ARG A 67 9.64 -9.31 -11.96
N LYS A 68 10.46 -10.03 -12.74
CA LYS A 68 10.08 -10.52 -14.08
C LYS A 68 8.83 -11.41 -14.03
N ALA A 69 8.74 -12.28 -13.03
CA ALA A 69 7.57 -13.13 -12.86
C ALA A 69 6.31 -12.34 -12.46
N ILE A 70 6.45 -11.25 -11.72
CA ILE A 70 5.34 -10.35 -11.37
C ILE A 70 4.84 -9.58 -12.59
N GLU A 71 5.73 -9.12 -13.47
CA GLU A 71 5.39 -8.33 -14.68
C GLU A 71 4.44 -9.08 -15.62
N ILE A 72 4.55 -10.42 -15.68
CA ILE A 72 3.71 -11.25 -16.54
C ILE A 72 2.37 -11.63 -15.90
N VAL A 73 2.14 -11.31 -14.62
CA VAL A 73 0.86 -11.65 -13.95
C VAL A 73 -0.24 -10.71 -14.45
N PRO A 74 -1.25 -11.21 -15.17
CA PRO A 74 -2.37 -10.39 -15.62
C PRO A 74 -3.31 -10.06 -14.45
N PRO A 75 -4.23 -9.10 -14.61
CA PRO A 75 -5.23 -8.75 -13.59
C PRO A 75 -5.93 -9.99 -13.02
N LEU A 76 -6.23 -10.00 -11.71
CA LEU A 76 -6.74 -11.21 -11.04
C LEU A 76 -8.11 -11.62 -11.60
N THR A 77 -8.87 -10.69 -12.17
CA THR A 77 -10.11 -10.97 -12.90
C THR A 77 -9.87 -11.82 -14.15
N ILE A 78 -8.77 -11.56 -14.88
CA ILE A 78 -8.36 -12.33 -16.05
C ILE A 78 -7.82 -13.69 -15.62
N ILE A 79 -6.92 -13.74 -14.64
CA ILE A 79 -6.45 -15.03 -14.10
C ILE A 79 -7.63 -15.88 -13.62
N TYR A 80 -8.61 -15.30 -12.93
CA TYR A 80 -9.78 -16.05 -12.47
C TYR A 80 -10.55 -16.70 -13.62
N GLN A 81 -10.69 -16.02 -14.77
CA GLN A 81 -11.29 -16.60 -15.97
C GLN A 81 -10.42 -17.74 -16.53
N GLU A 82 -9.13 -17.47 -16.75
CA GLU A 82 -8.18 -18.44 -17.30
C GLU A 82 -8.05 -19.71 -16.46
N LEU A 83 -8.21 -19.63 -15.14
CA LEU A 83 -8.20 -20.80 -14.27
C LEU A 83 -9.30 -21.82 -14.62
N HIS A 84 -10.38 -21.42 -15.30
CA HIS A 84 -11.45 -22.33 -15.74
C HIS A 84 -11.08 -23.16 -16.98
N GLU A 85 -10.04 -22.75 -17.71
CA GLU A 85 -9.61 -23.44 -18.92
C GLU A 85 -8.83 -24.73 -18.60
N PRO A 86 -8.94 -25.78 -19.44
CA PRO A 86 -8.30 -27.08 -19.18
C PRO A 86 -6.77 -27.00 -19.09
N ASN A 87 -6.17 -26.07 -19.83
CA ASN A 87 -4.72 -25.91 -19.95
C ASN A 87 -4.17 -24.76 -19.09
N ALA A 88 -4.92 -24.29 -18.09
CA ALA A 88 -4.56 -23.15 -17.26
C ALA A 88 -3.14 -23.26 -16.66
N TYR A 89 -2.79 -24.43 -16.13
CA TYR A 89 -1.46 -24.65 -15.53
C TYR A 89 -0.34 -24.63 -16.57
N SER A 90 -0.58 -25.20 -17.76
CA SER A 90 0.39 -25.20 -18.85
C SER A 90 0.70 -23.77 -19.33
N ASN A 91 -0.32 -22.91 -19.36
CA ASN A 91 -0.19 -21.53 -19.85
C ASN A 91 0.33 -20.57 -18.77
N TYR A 92 -0.06 -20.78 -17.50
CA TYR A 92 0.17 -19.82 -16.40
C TYR A 92 0.88 -20.44 -15.19
N GLY A 93 1.58 -21.58 -15.33
CA GLY A 93 2.16 -22.33 -14.21
C GLY A 93 2.97 -21.48 -13.22
N THR A 94 3.90 -20.66 -13.72
CA THR A 94 4.69 -19.74 -12.86
C THR A 94 3.82 -18.72 -12.12
N THR A 95 2.79 -18.18 -12.77
CA THR A 95 1.84 -17.24 -12.16
C THR A 95 0.99 -17.93 -11.10
N ILE A 96 0.48 -19.13 -11.40
CA ILE A 96 -0.31 -19.94 -10.48
C ILE A 96 0.50 -20.31 -9.24
N ASP A 97 1.76 -20.73 -9.41
CA ASP A 97 2.65 -21.08 -8.31
C ASP A 97 2.93 -19.89 -7.40
N LEU A 98 3.23 -18.72 -7.97
CA LEU A 98 3.51 -17.51 -7.21
C LEU A 98 2.25 -17.00 -6.49
N LEU A 99 1.11 -16.93 -7.17
CA LEU A 99 -0.16 -16.53 -6.57
C LEU A 99 -0.59 -17.51 -5.47
N TYR A 100 -0.44 -18.81 -5.70
CA TYR A 100 -0.75 -19.82 -4.70
C TYR A 100 0.14 -19.66 -3.46
N TRP A 101 1.44 -19.38 -3.65
CA TRP A 101 2.32 -19.12 -2.52
C TRP A 101 1.88 -17.86 -1.73
N VAL A 102 1.71 -16.72 -2.40
CA VAL A 102 1.36 -15.45 -1.72
C VAL A 102 -0.04 -15.51 -1.10
N LEU A 103 -1.03 -16.01 -1.83
CA LEU A 103 -2.43 -15.87 -1.44
C LEU A 103 -2.94 -17.04 -0.58
N ILE A 104 -2.47 -18.26 -0.85
CA ILE A 104 -2.96 -19.48 -0.19
C ILE A 104 -1.98 -19.99 0.86
N ARG A 105 -0.68 -20.11 0.55
CA ARG A 105 0.31 -20.66 1.51
C ARG A 105 0.58 -19.72 2.66
N LEU A 106 0.66 -18.40 2.42
CA LEU A 106 0.76 -17.40 3.47
C LEU A 106 -0.59 -17.13 4.15
N ARG A 107 -1.25 -18.17 4.67
CA ARG A 107 -2.65 -18.12 5.10
C ARG A 107 -2.92 -17.25 6.33
N ASP A 108 -1.96 -17.16 7.25
CA ASP A 108 -2.12 -16.47 8.55
C ASP A 108 -1.21 -15.22 8.62
N PRO A 109 -1.74 -14.05 9.03
CA PRO A 109 -3.16 -13.76 9.18
C PRO A 109 -3.87 -13.69 7.81
N TYR A 110 -5.19 -13.91 7.79
CA TYR A 110 -6.00 -13.73 6.59
C TYR A 110 -6.62 -12.34 6.55
N ILE A 111 -6.83 -11.85 5.31
CA ILE A 111 -7.42 -10.54 5.02
C ILE A 111 -8.86 -10.76 4.56
N LYS A 112 -9.78 -9.94 5.04
CA LYS A 112 -11.19 -9.96 4.63
C LYS A 112 -11.68 -8.54 4.34
N SER A 113 -12.37 -8.35 3.22
CA SER A 113 -13.03 -7.10 2.90
C SER A 113 -14.15 -6.80 3.92
N VAL A 114 -14.18 -5.58 4.43
CA VAL A 114 -15.26 -5.08 5.29
C VAL A 114 -16.33 -4.43 4.40
N ASN A 115 -17.61 -4.68 4.69
CA ASN A 115 -18.70 -3.99 4.00
C ASN A 115 -18.71 -2.50 4.38
N LYS A 116 -19.04 -1.61 3.44
CA LYS A 116 -19.12 -0.15 3.64
C LYS A 116 -20.05 0.23 4.79
N ASP A 117 -21.14 -0.50 4.97
CA ASP A 117 -22.10 -0.27 6.07
C ASP A 117 -21.46 -0.47 7.46
N CYS A 118 -20.35 -1.21 7.54
CA CYS A 118 -19.60 -1.43 8.77
C CYS A 118 -18.40 -0.48 8.93
N PHE A 119 -18.15 0.45 8.00
CA PHE A 119 -16.97 1.32 8.09
C PHE A 119 -17.03 2.22 9.32
N GLU A 120 -18.19 2.80 9.59
CA GLU A 120 -18.38 3.67 10.74
C GLU A 120 -18.13 2.93 12.06
N SER A 121 -18.65 1.71 12.21
CA SER A 121 -18.45 0.91 13.42
C SER A 121 -17.00 0.47 13.63
N VAL A 122 -16.21 0.35 12.56
CA VAL A 122 -14.76 0.12 12.65
C VAL A 122 -14.04 1.39 13.10
N LEU A 123 -14.35 2.54 12.52
CA LEU A 123 -13.70 3.82 12.84
C LEU A 123 -14.05 4.31 14.25
N GLN A 124 -15.27 4.08 14.72
CA GLN A 124 -15.73 4.41 16.08
C GLN A 124 -15.02 3.62 17.19
N LYS A 125 -14.22 2.59 16.86
CA LYS A 125 -13.38 1.88 17.84
C LYS A 125 -12.30 2.75 18.44
N VAL A 126 -11.89 3.80 17.73
CA VAL A 126 -10.93 4.79 18.21
C VAL A 126 -11.69 6.05 18.60
N PRO A 127 -11.55 6.58 19.83
CA PRO A 127 -12.17 7.83 20.24
C PRO A 127 -11.41 9.03 19.64
N SER A 128 -11.52 9.19 18.32
CA SER A 128 -10.93 10.31 17.57
C SER A 128 -11.77 11.56 17.78
N GLU A 129 -11.12 12.66 18.14
CA GLU A 129 -11.78 13.97 18.33
C GLU A 129 -11.76 14.81 17.06
N MET A 130 -10.79 14.56 16.17
CA MET A 130 -10.59 15.35 14.96
C MET A 130 -11.17 14.63 13.73
N LYS A 131 -11.85 15.41 12.88
CA LYS A 131 -12.26 14.91 11.56
C LYS A 131 -11.02 14.70 10.68
N ALA A 132 -10.94 13.53 10.08
CA ALA A 132 -9.94 13.19 9.07
C ALA A 132 -10.64 12.68 7.80
N THR A 133 -9.92 12.66 6.68
CA THR A 133 -10.40 12.05 5.44
C THR A 133 -10.70 10.56 5.70
N PRO A 134 -11.92 10.06 5.44
CA PRO A 134 -12.24 8.66 5.66
C PRO A 134 -11.63 7.77 4.57
N PRO A 135 -11.28 6.51 4.88
CA PRO A 135 -10.85 5.55 3.87
C PRO A 135 -12.02 5.15 2.97
N ASN A 136 -11.72 4.80 1.71
CA ASN A 136 -12.73 4.28 0.77
C ASN A 136 -12.77 2.74 0.75
N LEU A 137 -11.80 2.08 1.36
CA LEU A 137 -11.72 0.63 1.52
C LEU A 137 -11.25 0.29 2.95
N ILE A 138 -11.87 -0.71 3.58
CA ILE A 138 -11.42 -1.25 4.87
C ILE A 138 -11.32 -2.77 4.75
N PHE A 139 -10.22 -3.30 5.26
CA PHE A 139 -9.97 -4.73 5.32
C PHE A 139 -9.70 -5.13 6.76
N GLN A 140 -10.32 -6.22 7.20
CA GLN A 140 -10.07 -6.82 8.50
C GLN A 140 -8.90 -7.80 8.39
N ILE A 141 -8.01 -7.71 9.38
CA ILE A 141 -6.93 -8.67 9.61
C ILE A 141 -7.37 -9.58 10.75
N ALA A 142 -7.39 -10.87 10.49
CA ALA A 142 -7.77 -11.87 11.48
C ALA A 142 -6.83 -13.06 11.41
N SER A 143 -6.47 -13.57 12.58
CA SER A 143 -5.70 -14.79 12.71
C SER A 143 -6.63 -15.98 12.96
N ALA A 144 -6.16 -17.19 12.67
CA ALA A 144 -6.87 -18.39 13.07
C ALA A 144 -6.99 -18.46 14.61
N LYS A 145 -8.13 -18.94 15.16
CA LYS A 145 -8.37 -18.98 16.61
C LYS A 145 -7.33 -19.77 17.42
N GLN A 146 -6.69 -20.73 16.76
CA GLN A 146 -5.67 -21.64 17.30
C GLN A 146 -4.26 -21.30 16.78
N SER A 147 -4.06 -20.12 16.16
CA SER A 147 -2.71 -19.72 15.75
C SER A 147 -1.86 -19.39 16.97
N THR A 148 -0.55 -19.63 16.85
CA THR A 148 0.43 -19.24 17.87
C THR A 148 0.42 -17.73 18.14
N SER A 149 0.11 -16.92 17.12
CA SER A 149 -0.04 -15.47 17.25
C SER A 149 -1.24 -15.08 18.12
N GLU A 150 -2.37 -15.77 17.97
CA GLU A 150 -3.58 -15.52 18.77
C GLU A 150 -3.40 -15.98 20.22
N GLU A 151 -2.74 -17.12 20.44
CA GLU A 151 -2.41 -17.61 21.78
C GLU A 151 -1.47 -16.65 22.53
N LYS A 152 -0.39 -16.20 21.87
CA LYS A 152 0.52 -15.19 22.44
C LYS A 152 -0.22 -13.91 22.82
N TRP A 153 -1.10 -13.43 21.95
CA TRP A 153 -1.90 -12.24 22.24
C TRP A 153 -2.80 -12.44 23.46
N LYS A 154 -3.51 -13.57 23.56
CA LYS A 154 -4.39 -13.86 24.70
C LYS A 154 -3.62 -13.89 26.02
N ASN A 155 -2.43 -14.51 26.02
CA ASN A 155 -1.58 -14.58 27.19
C ASN A 155 -1.08 -13.17 27.59
N ALA A 156 -0.62 -12.38 26.63
CA ALA A 156 -0.16 -11.01 26.89
C ALA A 156 -1.31 -10.08 27.37
N ALA A 157 -2.53 -10.30 26.88
CA ALA A 157 -3.71 -9.49 27.23
C ALA A 157 -4.37 -9.94 28.54
N GLN A 158 -3.93 -11.05 29.14
CA GLN A 158 -4.54 -11.59 30.35
C GLN A 158 -4.46 -10.58 31.50
N GLY A 159 -5.62 -10.23 32.07
CA GLY A 159 -5.71 -9.24 33.16
C GLY A 159 -5.61 -7.78 32.72
N HIS A 160 -5.51 -7.50 31.41
CA HIS A 160 -5.41 -6.14 30.87
C HIS A 160 -6.62 -5.80 29.98
N SER A 161 -7.01 -4.52 29.98
CA SER A 161 -7.94 -3.99 28.97
C SER A 161 -7.23 -3.75 27.65
N THR A 162 -7.98 -3.70 26.53
CA THR A 162 -7.45 -3.30 25.22
C THR A 162 -8.13 -2.04 24.70
N PHE A 163 -7.43 -1.32 23.82
CA PHE A 163 -7.94 -0.13 23.15
C PHE A 163 -7.37 -0.05 21.72
N TYR A 164 -7.84 0.89 20.91
CA TYR A 164 -7.44 1.00 19.51
C TYR A 164 -6.72 2.30 19.21
N ALA A 165 -5.78 2.25 18.26
CA ALA A 165 -5.08 3.41 17.74
C ALA A 165 -4.62 3.18 16.28
N TYR A 166 -4.32 4.27 15.59
CA TYR A 166 -3.86 4.29 14.21
C TYR A 166 -2.34 4.27 14.12
N HIS A 167 -1.81 3.58 13.10
CA HIS A 167 -0.39 3.58 12.75
C HIS A 167 -0.24 3.82 11.25
N GLY A 168 0.46 4.90 10.88
CA GLY A 168 0.80 5.19 9.49
C GLY A 168 2.14 4.57 9.08
N SER A 169 2.20 4.04 7.85
CA SER A 169 3.42 3.49 7.27
C SER A 169 3.39 3.60 5.75
N ARG A 170 4.56 3.51 5.12
CA ARG A 170 4.67 3.44 3.66
C ARG A 170 4.08 2.11 3.16
N LEU A 171 3.43 2.14 1.99
CA LEU A 171 2.70 1.00 1.42
C LEU A 171 3.55 -0.28 1.36
N GLU A 172 4.80 -0.19 0.91
CA GLU A 172 5.69 -1.33 0.75
C GLU A 172 6.03 -2.06 2.07
N ASN A 173 5.83 -1.43 3.23
CA ASN A 173 6.08 -2.06 4.52
C ASN A 173 4.95 -3.02 4.92
N PHE A 174 3.74 -2.86 4.36
CA PHE A 174 2.56 -3.57 4.85
C PHE A 174 2.59 -5.07 4.62
N HIS A 175 3.28 -5.57 3.59
CA HIS A 175 3.49 -7.01 3.42
C HIS A 175 4.18 -7.63 4.65
N SER A 176 5.33 -7.08 5.04
CA SER A 176 6.06 -7.51 6.25
C SER A 176 5.27 -7.29 7.53
N ILE A 177 4.63 -6.12 7.66
CA ILE A 177 3.84 -5.76 8.83
C ILE A 177 2.66 -6.72 9.05
N ILE A 178 1.99 -7.18 7.99
CA ILE A 178 0.88 -8.14 8.10
C ILE A 178 1.37 -9.49 8.62
N HIS A 179 2.51 -9.97 8.11
CA HIS A 179 3.00 -11.32 8.43
C HIS A 179 3.85 -11.40 9.71
N TYR A 180 4.55 -10.33 10.07
CA TYR A 180 5.44 -10.29 11.23
C TYR A 180 4.99 -9.30 12.31
N GLY A 181 3.90 -8.57 12.11
CA GLY A 181 3.45 -7.52 13.02
C GLY A 181 4.31 -6.26 12.94
N LEU A 182 3.96 -5.27 13.77
CA LEU A 182 4.74 -4.05 13.91
C LEU A 182 5.97 -4.33 14.77
N GLN A 183 7.16 -4.11 14.21
CA GLN A 183 8.42 -4.43 14.88
C GLN A 183 9.14 -3.15 15.33
N GLN A 184 9.30 -2.98 16.64
CA GLN A 184 9.94 -1.79 17.22
C GLN A 184 11.36 -1.50 16.68
N ASN A 185 12.12 -2.53 16.33
CA ASN A 185 13.50 -2.40 15.84
C ASN A 185 13.56 -1.95 14.37
N MET A 186 12.43 -2.07 13.64
CA MET A 186 12.28 -1.56 12.27
C MET A 186 11.69 -0.13 12.26
N CYS A 187 11.20 0.37 13.40
CA CYS A 187 10.75 1.74 13.54
C CYS A 187 11.96 2.67 13.70
N LYS A 188 11.95 3.80 12.98
CA LYS A 188 12.95 4.84 13.16
C LYS A 188 12.80 5.42 14.57
N THR A 189 13.93 5.62 15.26
CA THR A 189 13.93 6.41 16.51
C THR A 189 13.40 7.80 16.20
N ALA A 190 12.39 8.22 16.95
CA ALA A 190 11.81 9.55 16.82
C ALA A 190 12.10 10.35 18.10
N LEU A 191 11.59 11.59 18.13
CA LEU A 191 11.84 12.55 19.20
C LEU A 191 11.49 11.99 20.61
N PHE A 192 10.48 11.13 20.72
CA PHE A 192 9.99 10.61 22.01
C PHE A 192 10.61 9.27 22.43
N GLY A 193 11.66 8.82 21.73
CA GLY A 193 12.38 7.58 22.01
C GLY A 193 12.14 6.50 20.96
N LYS A 194 12.67 5.30 21.23
CA LYS A 194 12.51 4.13 20.36
C LYS A 194 11.20 3.41 20.69
N GLY A 195 10.47 3.02 19.66
CA GLY A 195 9.24 2.24 19.79
C GLY A 195 8.34 2.39 18.58
N ILE A 196 7.18 1.74 18.65
CA ILE A 196 6.14 1.82 17.62
C ILE A 196 5.24 3.00 17.96
N TYR A 197 5.18 3.97 17.05
CA TYR A 197 4.38 5.19 17.21
C TYR A 197 2.98 4.98 16.66
N LEU A 198 1.97 5.28 17.47
CA LEU A 198 0.56 5.25 17.11
C LEU A 198 -0.13 6.52 17.59
N SER A 199 -1.34 6.78 17.08
CA SER A 199 -2.16 7.91 17.52
C SER A 199 -3.64 7.55 17.61
N SER A 200 -4.38 8.16 18.52
CA SER A 200 -5.84 8.10 18.53
C SER A 200 -6.48 8.96 17.43
N GLU A 201 -5.70 9.80 16.73
CA GLU A 201 -6.20 10.63 15.64
C GLU A 201 -5.75 10.08 14.28
N LEU A 202 -6.71 9.79 13.40
CA LEU A 202 -6.42 9.29 12.06
C LEU A 202 -5.61 10.33 11.24
N GLY A 203 -5.94 11.61 11.39
CA GLY A 203 -5.26 12.73 10.73
C GLY A 203 -3.76 12.82 11.06
N VAL A 204 -3.36 12.36 12.24
CA VAL A 204 -1.95 12.31 12.66
C VAL A 204 -1.20 11.17 11.96
N SER A 205 -1.87 10.06 11.64
CA SER A 205 -1.26 8.90 10.99
C SER A 205 -1.14 9.06 9.48
N LEU A 206 -2.03 9.83 8.84
CA LEU A 206 -2.08 10.00 7.38
C LEU A 206 -0.77 10.52 6.75
N PRO A 207 -0.07 11.52 7.32
CA PRO A 207 1.21 11.98 6.77
C PRO A 207 2.31 10.90 6.72
N TYR A 208 2.21 9.89 7.58
CA TYR A 208 3.14 8.74 7.60
C TYR A 208 2.74 7.63 6.62
N SER A 209 1.59 7.78 5.96
CA SER A 209 1.04 6.87 4.96
C SER A 209 0.95 7.55 3.60
N PRO A 210 2.08 7.93 2.98
CA PRO A 210 2.06 8.50 1.64
C PRO A 210 1.49 7.48 0.64
N VAL A 211 0.96 7.98 -0.48
CA VAL A 211 0.55 7.14 -1.60
C VAL A 211 1.78 6.38 -2.13
N GLY A 212 1.63 5.07 -2.28
CA GLY A 212 2.61 4.19 -2.89
C GLY A 212 2.00 3.47 -4.09
N TYR A 213 2.87 2.91 -4.93
CA TYR A 213 2.46 2.09 -6.06
C TYR A 213 2.30 0.63 -5.61
N GLY A 214 1.09 0.11 -5.71
CA GLY A 214 0.75 -1.29 -5.48
C GLY A 214 0.97 -2.09 -6.75
N TRP A 215 -0.13 -2.44 -7.42
CA TRP A 215 -0.10 -3.23 -8.66
C TRP A 215 -0.90 -2.57 -9.77
N GLY A 216 -0.32 -2.48 -10.97
CA GLY A 216 -0.98 -1.88 -12.14
C GLY A 216 -2.25 -2.60 -12.58
N GLY A 217 -2.35 -3.92 -12.36
CA GLY A 217 -3.53 -4.73 -12.66
C GLY A 217 -4.56 -4.79 -11.54
N SER A 218 -4.39 -4.00 -10.47
CA SER A 218 -5.24 -4.04 -9.28
C SER A 218 -6.66 -3.54 -9.55
N VAL A 219 -7.66 -4.30 -9.13
CA VAL A 219 -9.07 -3.85 -9.11
C VAL A 219 -9.33 -2.77 -8.06
N LEU A 220 -8.37 -2.55 -7.15
CA LEU A 220 -8.38 -1.50 -6.14
C LEU A 220 -7.67 -0.24 -6.62
N GLY A 221 -7.11 -0.20 -7.83
CA GLY A 221 -6.28 0.90 -8.31
C GLY A 221 -4.79 0.72 -8.00
N SER A 222 -3.95 1.29 -8.87
CA SER A 222 -2.49 1.14 -8.81
C SER A 222 -1.81 1.97 -7.71
N GLU A 223 -2.49 3.02 -7.24
CA GLU A 223 -1.99 3.94 -6.24
C GLU A 223 -2.80 3.81 -4.94
N LEU A 224 -2.12 3.38 -3.87
CA LEU A 224 -2.72 3.10 -2.59
C LEU A 224 -1.98 3.82 -1.47
N SER A 225 -2.73 4.42 -0.55
CA SER A 225 -2.24 4.75 0.80
C SER A 225 -2.90 3.82 1.81
N CYS A 226 -2.17 3.44 2.86
CA CYS A 226 -2.65 2.46 3.84
C CYS A 226 -2.29 2.90 5.27
N VAL A 227 -3.26 2.86 6.18
CA VAL A 227 -3.10 3.09 7.61
C VAL A 227 -3.55 1.84 8.36
N ALA A 228 -2.76 1.36 9.31
CA ALA A 228 -3.18 0.27 10.20
C ALA A 228 -4.06 0.82 11.34
N LEU A 229 -5.17 0.14 11.61
CA LEU A 229 -5.92 0.29 12.85
C LEU A 229 -5.52 -0.88 13.76
N CYS A 230 -4.81 -0.56 14.83
CA CYS A 230 -4.19 -1.50 15.74
C CYS A 230 -4.99 -1.60 17.03
N GLU A 231 -5.01 -2.80 17.61
CA GLU A 231 -5.43 -3.05 18.98
C GLU A 231 -4.18 -3.09 19.88
N LEU A 232 -4.26 -2.45 21.03
CA LEU A 232 -3.18 -2.28 21.99
C LEU A 232 -3.62 -2.81 23.35
N ILE A 233 -2.70 -3.45 24.06
CA ILE A 233 -2.90 -3.86 25.45
C ILE A 233 -2.60 -2.66 26.36
N ASN A 234 -3.50 -2.38 27.31
CA ASN A 234 -3.30 -1.35 28.32
C ASN A 234 -2.29 -1.82 29.36
N HIS A 235 -1.01 -1.63 29.03
CA HIS A 235 0.15 -2.09 29.80
C HIS A 235 1.11 -0.91 30.07
N PRO A 236 1.92 -0.93 31.14
CA PRO A 236 2.92 0.11 31.44
C PRO A 236 3.95 0.38 30.31
N ASP A 237 4.21 -0.61 29.47
CA ASP A 237 5.09 -0.51 28.28
C ASP A 237 4.41 0.14 27.07
N VAL A 238 3.14 0.51 27.19
CA VAL A 238 2.46 1.39 26.25
C VAL A 238 2.42 2.78 26.86
N LYS A 239 3.33 3.66 26.41
CA LYS A 239 3.41 5.04 26.89
C LYS A 239 2.31 5.87 26.25
N GLN A 240 1.57 6.61 27.05
CA GLN A 240 0.41 7.41 26.65
C GLN A 240 0.65 8.86 27.05
N GLY A 241 0.54 9.79 26.09
CA GLY A 241 0.80 11.20 26.39
C GLY A 241 -0.23 11.86 27.32
N ASN A 242 -1.46 11.37 27.32
CA ASN A 242 -2.52 11.86 28.22
C ASN A 242 -2.41 11.31 29.65
N SER A 243 -1.49 10.38 29.94
CA SER A 243 -1.32 9.84 31.28
C SER A 243 -0.71 10.89 32.24
N GLY A 244 -1.28 11.01 33.44
CA GLY A 244 -0.71 11.78 34.54
C GLY A 244 0.48 11.10 35.21
N ASP A 245 0.63 9.78 35.04
CA ASP A 245 1.75 9.00 35.56
C ASP A 245 2.98 9.18 34.66
N THR A 246 4.07 9.72 35.24
CA THR A 246 5.35 9.97 34.59
C THR A 246 5.97 8.68 34.01
N SER A 247 5.79 7.55 34.68
CA SER A 247 6.31 6.25 34.22
C SER A 247 5.60 5.76 32.94
N ARG A 248 4.38 6.24 32.70
CA ARG A 248 3.53 5.90 31.57
C ARG A 248 3.44 6.97 30.49
N ASN A 249 4.08 8.12 30.67
CA ASN A 249 4.06 9.20 29.66
C ASN A 249 5.46 9.58 29.13
N ARG A 250 6.53 8.95 29.63
CA ARG A 250 7.90 9.15 29.17
C ARG A 250 8.61 7.83 28.89
N VAL A 251 9.57 7.88 27.98
CA VAL A 251 10.60 6.85 27.78
C VAL A 251 11.90 7.36 28.38
N VAL A 252 12.67 6.47 29.02
CA VAL A 252 13.89 6.80 29.77
C VAL A 252 14.90 7.57 28.89
N ASP A 253 15.03 7.19 27.62
CA ASP A 253 15.98 7.79 26.67
C ASP A 253 15.34 8.80 25.70
N SER A 254 14.24 9.46 26.11
CA SER A 254 13.56 10.43 25.24
C SER A 254 14.23 11.80 25.23
N ALA A 255 14.71 12.23 24.06
CA ALA A 255 15.17 13.61 23.84
C ALA A 255 14.02 14.64 23.84
N GLY A 256 12.82 14.23 23.44
CA GLY A 256 11.61 15.04 23.36
C GLY A 256 10.81 15.21 24.65
N GLY A 257 11.24 14.57 25.74
CA GLY A 257 10.51 14.60 27.00
C GLY A 257 9.25 13.73 26.99
N LYS A 258 8.09 14.35 27.25
CA LYS A 258 6.81 13.66 27.40
C LYS A 258 6.22 13.31 26.03
N VAL A 259 5.67 12.11 25.89
CA VAL A 259 4.89 11.72 24.70
C VAL A 259 3.71 12.70 24.55
N PRO A 260 3.44 13.26 23.35
CA PRO A 260 2.35 14.22 23.18
C PRO A 260 0.98 13.59 23.40
N ASN A 261 -0.01 14.42 23.78
CA ASN A 261 -1.39 13.98 23.87
C ASN A 261 -1.85 13.34 22.56
N LYS A 262 -2.70 12.31 22.64
CA LYS A 262 -3.19 11.53 21.49
C LYS A 262 -2.14 10.66 20.79
N TYR A 263 -0.89 10.62 21.28
CA TYR A 263 0.12 9.67 20.82
C TYR A 263 0.28 8.52 21.81
N TYR A 264 0.59 7.35 21.25
CA TYR A 264 0.97 6.15 21.98
C TYR A 264 2.33 5.68 21.47
N LEU A 265 3.21 5.31 22.38
CA LEU A 265 4.51 4.75 22.07
C LEU A 265 4.62 3.37 22.71
N VAL A 266 4.64 2.33 21.88
CA VAL A 266 4.71 0.94 22.30
C VAL A 266 6.16 0.47 22.25
N ILE A 267 6.73 0.10 23.40
CA ILE A 267 8.13 -0.37 23.49
C ILE A 267 8.25 -1.89 23.35
N ASN A 268 7.16 -2.65 23.51
CA ASN A 268 7.13 -4.09 23.30
C ASN A 268 6.16 -4.44 22.16
N SER A 269 6.70 -5.01 21.07
CA SER A 269 5.93 -5.40 19.88
C SER A 269 4.78 -6.38 20.17
N GLU A 270 4.84 -7.14 21.28
CA GLU A 270 3.78 -8.09 21.67
C GLU A 270 2.50 -7.40 22.19
N LEU A 271 2.58 -6.11 22.52
CA LEU A 271 1.47 -5.34 23.09
C LEU A 271 0.63 -4.62 22.03
N VAL A 272 0.92 -4.83 20.74
CA VAL A 272 0.20 -4.24 19.63
C VAL A 272 -0.02 -5.27 18.52
N ARG A 273 -1.25 -5.33 18.00
CA ARG A 273 -1.57 -6.12 16.80
C ARG A 273 -2.44 -5.33 15.85
N ILE A 274 -2.34 -5.65 14.57
CA ILE A 274 -3.16 -5.03 13.54
C ILE A 274 -4.49 -5.75 13.46
N ARG A 275 -5.59 -4.99 13.44
CA ARG A 275 -6.94 -5.53 13.29
C ARG A 275 -7.61 -5.10 12.00
N TYR A 276 -7.26 -3.94 11.47
CA TYR A 276 -7.77 -3.46 10.19
C TYR A 276 -6.70 -2.70 9.40
N LEU A 277 -6.86 -2.71 8.09
CA LEU A 277 -6.17 -1.84 7.14
C LEU A 277 -7.18 -0.87 6.56
N LEU A 278 -6.92 0.42 6.75
CA LEU A 278 -7.67 1.52 6.17
C LEU A 278 -6.96 1.94 4.89
N VAL A 279 -7.57 1.67 3.74
CA VAL A 279 -6.95 1.87 2.44
C VAL A 279 -7.64 3.04 1.74
N TYR A 280 -6.81 3.93 1.23
CA TYR A 280 -7.16 5.06 0.38
C TYR A 280 -6.68 4.72 -1.02
N SER A 281 -7.60 4.21 -1.81
CA SER A 281 -7.37 4.07 -3.24
C SER A 281 -7.73 5.37 -3.93
N GLN A 282 -6.88 5.85 -4.83
CA GLN A 282 -7.37 6.79 -5.83
C GLN A 282 -8.16 5.98 -6.85
N ASP A 283 -9.49 6.13 -6.83
CA ASP A 283 -10.29 5.65 -7.94
C ASP A 283 -9.72 6.31 -9.20
N PHE A 284 -9.11 5.52 -10.09
CA PHE A 284 -9.13 5.83 -11.52
C PHE A 284 -10.58 5.66 -11.98
N ARG A 285 -11.50 6.50 -11.44
CA ARG A 285 -12.61 6.94 -12.26
C ARG A 285 -11.90 7.48 -13.48
N ALA A 286 -12.04 6.78 -14.61
CA ALA A 286 -11.82 7.35 -15.93
C ALA A 286 -12.22 8.81 -15.80
N PRO A 287 -11.29 9.76 -16.05
CA PRO A 287 -11.41 11.13 -15.61
C PRO A 287 -12.83 11.54 -15.88
N ARG A 288 -13.59 11.89 -14.81
CA ARG A 288 -14.97 12.37 -14.95
C ARG A 288 -14.92 13.27 -16.17
N SER A 289 -15.56 12.82 -17.25
CA SER A 289 -15.58 13.54 -18.50
C SER A 289 -16.48 14.74 -18.27
N THR A 290 -15.98 15.73 -17.53
CA THR A 290 -16.14 17.09 -18.02
C THR A 290 -15.38 17.05 -19.33
N ASP A 291 -16.12 16.83 -20.40
CA ASP A 291 -15.69 16.87 -21.79
C ASP A 291 -15.07 18.25 -22.05
N ARG A 292 -13.84 18.47 -21.60
CA ARG A 292 -12.98 19.55 -22.08
C ARG A 292 -12.16 18.96 -23.21
N ARG A 293 -12.85 18.60 -24.30
CA ARG A 293 -12.24 18.43 -25.61
C ARG A 293 -11.50 19.72 -25.95
N GLY A 294 -10.17 19.68 -25.93
CA GLY A 294 -9.35 20.82 -26.32
C GLY A 294 -7.88 20.70 -25.94
N LEU A 295 -7.06 21.49 -26.62
CA LEU A 295 -5.60 21.56 -26.46
C LEU A 295 -5.15 21.72 -25.00
N MET A 296 -5.96 22.39 -24.16
CA MET A 296 -5.67 22.59 -22.74
C MET A 296 -5.64 21.30 -21.91
N ALA A 297 -6.48 20.31 -22.24
CA ALA A 297 -6.44 19.00 -21.58
C ALA A 297 -5.20 18.19 -21.99
N TRP A 298 -4.77 18.33 -23.25
CA TRP A 298 -3.56 17.70 -23.77
C TRP A 298 -2.29 18.32 -23.16
N PHE A 299 -2.23 19.65 -23.05
CA PHE A 299 -1.12 20.36 -22.40
C PHE A 299 -0.98 19.99 -20.92
N GLY A 300 -2.10 19.82 -20.19
CA GLY A 300 -2.08 19.38 -18.79
C GLY A 300 -1.52 17.96 -18.61
N ARG A 301 -1.73 17.09 -19.60
CA ARG A 301 -1.28 15.68 -19.59
C ARG A 301 0.19 15.52 -20.01
N HIS A 302 0.66 16.35 -20.93
CA HIS A 302 2.03 16.29 -21.45
C HIS A 302 2.86 17.51 -21.04
N LYS A 303 3.01 17.73 -19.72
CA LYS A 303 3.72 18.89 -19.17
C LYS A 303 5.12 19.07 -19.77
N LEU A 304 5.92 17.99 -19.83
CA LEU A 304 7.28 18.03 -20.38
C LEU A 304 7.29 18.41 -21.87
N LEU A 305 6.47 17.76 -22.70
CA LEU A 305 6.38 18.04 -24.13
C LEU A 305 5.90 19.47 -24.40
N THR A 306 4.97 19.97 -23.57
CA THR A 306 4.49 21.35 -23.62
C THR A 306 5.61 22.35 -23.35
N PHE A 307 6.42 22.10 -22.32
CA PHE A 307 7.59 22.93 -22.03
C PHE A 307 8.62 22.90 -23.16
N VAL A 308 8.88 21.73 -23.75
CA VAL A 308 9.82 21.58 -24.88
C VAL A 308 9.32 22.30 -26.13
N LEU A 309 8.04 22.13 -26.50
CA LEU A 309 7.45 22.82 -27.65
C LEU A 309 7.41 24.33 -27.44
N GLY A 310 7.04 24.79 -26.24
CA GLY A 310 7.09 26.21 -25.88
C GLY A 310 8.50 26.79 -25.99
N TYR A 311 9.51 26.03 -25.56
CA TYR A 311 10.91 26.43 -25.67
C TYR A 311 11.38 26.52 -27.14
N ILE A 312 10.98 25.59 -28.00
CA ILE A 312 11.27 25.64 -29.45
C ILE A 312 10.61 26.86 -30.11
N VAL A 313 9.36 27.17 -29.76
CA VAL A 313 8.66 28.36 -30.26
C VAL A 313 9.36 29.64 -29.82
N LEU A 314 9.86 29.69 -28.58
CA LEU A 314 10.60 30.83 -28.07
C LEU A 314 11.95 31.00 -28.80
N LEU A 315 12.70 29.92 -29.00
CA LEU A 315 13.96 29.96 -29.75
C LEU A 315 13.77 30.37 -31.20
N THR A 316 12.73 29.87 -31.87
CA THR A 316 12.41 30.26 -33.25
C THR A 316 11.95 31.72 -33.33
N SER A 317 11.16 32.20 -32.36
CA SER A 317 10.74 33.60 -32.30
C SER A 317 11.93 34.54 -32.15
N VAL A 318 12.86 34.25 -31.23
CA VAL A 318 14.09 35.02 -31.02
C VAL A 318 14.98 34.98 -32.27
N GLY A 319 15.10 33.81 -32.92
CA GLY A 319 15.85 33.66 -34.16
C GLY A 319 15.25 34.43 -35.34
N LEU A 320 13.92 34.50 -35.43
CA LEU A 320 13.21 35.24 -36.49
C LEU A 320 13.29 36.75 -36.28
N THR A 321 13.27 37.24 -35.03
CA THR A 321 13.46 38.68 -34.74
C THR A 321 14.86 39.21 -35.08
N HIS A 322 15.87 38.34 -35.14
CA HIS A 322 17.22 38.73 -35.58
C HIS A 322 17.44 38.61 -37.09
N ASN A 323 16.43 38.17 -37.86
CA ASN A 323 16.55 38.00 -39.30
C ASN A 323 16.04 39.24 -40.06
N LYS A 324 16.97 39.96 -40.71
CA LYS A 324 16.71 41.19 -41.48
C LYS A 324 15.66 41.03 -42.59
N HIS A 325 15.46 39.80 -43.10
CA HIS A 325 14.43 39.53 -44.11
C HIS A 325 13.02 39.46 -43.52
N VAL A 326 12.87 38.91 -42.31
CA VAL A 326 11.57 38.79 -41.62
C VAL A 326 11.08 40.15 -41.15
N GLU A 327 11.99 41.01 -40.68
CA GLU A 327 11.68 42.39 -40.31
C GLU A 327 11.11 43.19 -41.51
N LYS A 328 11.67 42.99 -42.72
CA LYS A 328 11.18 43.62 -43.95
C LYS A 328 9.78 43.15 -44.32
N TYR A 329 9.48 41.86 -44.18
CA TYR A 329 8.14 41.31 -44.42
C TYR A 329 7.12 41.75 -43.37
N TYR A 330 7.53 41.83 -42.09
CA TYR A 330 6.66 42.32 -41.02
C TYR A 330 6.29 43.80 -41.24
N ARG A 331 7.25 44.66 -41.60
CA ARG A 331 6.97 46.06 -41.95
C ARG A 331 6.04 46.18 -43.17
N LEU A 332 6.24 45.36 -44.19
CA LEU A 332 5.36 45.30 -45.37
C LEU A 332 3.94 44.83 -45.01
N PHE A 333 3.80 43.89 -44.07
CA PHE A 333 2.51 43.40 -43.61
C PHE A 333 1.76 44.44 -42.76
N VAL A 334 2.47 45.13 -41.86
CA VAL A 334 1.91 46.23 -41.05
C VAL A 334 1.45 47.39 -41.93
N GLN A 335 2.24 47.79 -42.93
CA GLN A 335 1.84 48.80 -43.92
C GLN A 335 0.60 48.41 -44.74
N LYS A 336 0.42 47.12 -45.03
CA LYS A 336 -0.70 46.63 -45.85
C LYS A 336 -1.96 46.36 -45.03
N ALA A 337 -1.83 46.20 -43.71
CA ALA A 337 -2.94 45.98 -42.78
C ALA A 337 -3.51 47.28 -42.18
N GLY A 338 -2.94 48.46 -42.50
CA GLY A 338 -3.50 49.76 -42.13
C GLY A 338 -3.36 50.13 -40.64
N PHE A 339 -2.38 49.54 -39.95
CA PHE A 339 -1.98 49.99 -38.61
C PHE A 339 -0.76 50.90 -38.76
N ASP A 340 -0.99 52.19 -38.95
CA ASP A 340 -0.01 53.24 -38.65
C ASP A 340 0.02 53.51 -37.14
#